data_AF-A0A1Q8BAK6-F1
#
_entry.id   AF-A0A1Q8BAK6-F1
#
_cell.length_a   1.000
_cell.length_b   1.000
_cell.length_c   1.000
_cell.angle_alpha   90.00
_cell.angle_beta   90.00
_cell.angle_gamma   90.00
#
_symmetry.space_group_name_H-M   'P 1'
#
loop_
_entity.id
_entity.type
_entity.pdbx_description
1 polymer ?
#
loop_
_entity_poly.entity_id
_entity_poly.type
_entity_poly.pdbx_seq_one_letter_code
_entity_poly.pdbx_strand_id
1 'polypeptide(L)'
;MQQAKELALSVQKDPGPRVKPRDLSDPILRRRYNKVVRKLGSKITSELPIVREDPSKVEELHVVRRDCKQLRYVLEMSEFSRPPKPLVTLRSWQDLLGTIRDHDVMIEYLRGLRKSAEIQVALNTEIENRSKNYRKFVEVSGENPVSRFVAKP
;
A
#
# COMPACT_ATOMS: atom_id res chain seq x y z
N MET A 1 -22.50 -14.94 -21.87
CA MET A 1 -21.63 -15.41 -22.97
C MET A 1 -21.32 -14.31 -23.98
N GLN A 2 -22.31 -13.63 -24.58
CA GLN A 2 -22.09 -12.55 -25.57
C GLN A 2 -21.23 -11.37 -25.04
N GLN A 3 -21.56 -10.85 -23.85
CA GLN A 3 -20.82 -9.73 -23.22
C GLN A 3 -19.36 -10.05 -22.92
N ALA A 4 -19.07 -11.28 -22.47
CA ALA A 4 -17.69 -11.73 -22.25
C ALA A 4 -16.90 -11.82 -23.56
N LYS A 5 -17.57 -12.19 -24.66
CA LYS A 5 -17.00 -12.26 -26.00
C LYS A 5 -16.71 -10.87 -26.57
N GLU A 6 -17.61 -9.91 -26.38
CA GLU A 6 -17.39 -8.50 -26.75
C GLU A 6 -16.26 -7.86 -25.95
N LEU A 7 -16.20 -8.11 -24.64
CA LEU A 7 -15.11 -7.63 -23.79
C LEU A 7 -13.75 -8.23 -24.20
N ALA A 8 -13.69 -9.52 -24.52
CA ALA A 8 -12.48 -10.15 -25.02
C ALA A 8 -12.00 -9.53 -26.35
N LEU A 9 -12.94 -9.26 -27.27
CA LEU A 9 -12.63 -8.60 -28.54
C LEU A 9 -12.21 -7.13 -28.36
N SER A 10 -12.71 -6.42 -27.35
CA SER A 10 -12.28 -5.03 -27.07
C SER A 10 -10.87 -4.99 -26.49
N VAL A 11 -10.50 -5.96 -25.64
CA VAL A 11 -9.14 -6.07 -25.08
C VAL A 11 -8.14 -6.45 -26.18
N GLN A 12 -8.50 -7.34 -27.10
CA GLN A 12 -7.64 -7.72 -28.23
C GLN A 12 -7.35 -6.53 -29.18
N LYS A 13 -8.24 -5.54 -29.24
CA LYS A 13 -8.09 -4.33 -30.06
C LYS A 13 -7.25 -3.24 -29.42
N ASP A 14 -6.96 -3.34 -28.11
CA ASP A 14 -6.03 -2.43 -27.46
C ASP A 14 -4.60 -3.01 -27.58
N PRO A 15 -3.73 -2.48 -28.46
CA PRO A 15 -2.42 -3.05 -28.75
C PRO A 15 -1.43 -2.94 -27.58
N GLY A 16 -1.92 -2.63 -26.38
CA GLY A 16 -1.12 -2.31 -25.21
C GLY A 16 -0.32 -1.03 -25.40
N PRO A 17 0.56 -0.72 -24.43
CA PRO A 17 1.43 0.44 -24.53
C PRO A 17 2.37 0.29 -25.72
N ARG A 18 2.27 1.19 -26.71
CA ARG A 18 3.24 1.25 -27.82
C ARG A 18 4.57 1.80 -27.31
N VAL A 19 5.49 0.90 -26.96
CA VAL A 19 6.84 1.26 -26.51
C VAL A 19 7.82 1.14 -27.68
N LYS A 20 8.53 2.22 -28.01
CA LYS A 20 9.62 2.19 -29.02
C LYS A 20 10.96 1.91 -28.33
N PRO A 21 11.96 1.32 -29.01
CA PRO A 21 13.29 1.09 -28.41
C PRO A 21 13.93 2.35 -27.81
N ARG A 22 13.74 3.52 -28.44
CA ARG A 22 14.19 4.82 -27.90
C ARG A 22 13.62 5.14 -26.52
N ASP A 23 12.39 4.70 -26.24
CA ASP A 23 11.69 4.92 -24.97
C ASP A 23 12.24 4.03 -23.84
N LEU A 24 13.09 3.05 -24.18
CA LEU A 24 13.78 2.14 -23.27
C LEU A 24 15.24 2.56 -23.00
N SER A 25 15.67 3.72 -23.47
CA SER A 25 16.97 4.27 -23.10
C SER A 25 17.06 4.54 -21.59
N ASP A 26 18.22 4.27 -20.99
CA ASP A 26 18.46 4.45 -19.55
C ASP A 26 18.05 5.82 -19.01
N PRO A 27 18.33 6.96 -19.69
CA PRO A 27 17.90 8.27 -19.19
C PRO A 27 16.37 8.41 -19.12
N ILE A 28 15.65 7.82 -20.08
CA ILE A 28 14.18 7.85 -20.10
C ILE A 28 13.61 6.92 -19.03
N LEU A 29 14.13 5.70 -18.90
CA LEU A 29 13.72 4.75 -17.87
C LEU A 29 13.97 5.32 -16.47
N ARG A 30 15.16 5.90 -16.23
CA ARG A 30 15.49 6.58 -14.96
C ARG A 30 14.56 7.75 -14.66
N ARG A 31 14.22 8.56 -15.66
CA ARG A 31 13.24 9.66 -15.51
C ARG A 31 11.86 9.13 -15.13
N ARG A 32 11.39 8.06 -15.78
CA ARG A 32 10.09 7.42 -15.49
C ARG A 32 10.08 6.82 -14.09
N TYR A 33 11.11 6.06 -13.73
CA TYR A 33 11.33 5.52 -12.40
C TYR A 33 11.25 6.62 -11.34
N ASN A 34 12.06 7.68 -11.48
CA ASN A 34 12.07 8.81 -10.55
C ASN A 34 10.70 9.49 -10.45
N LYS A 35 9.99 9.65 -11.58
CA LYS A 35 8.63 10.23 -11.57
C LYS A 35 7.66 9.38 -10.75
N VAL A 36 7.70 8.05 -10.89
CA VAL A 36 6.84 7.13 -10.14
C VAL A 36 7.20 7.14 -8.65
N VAL A 37 8.49 7.04 -8.32
CA VAL A 37 8.98 7.10 -6.93
C VAL A 37 8.53 8.40 -6.24
N ARG A 38 8.69 9.56 -6.90
CA ARG A 38 8.24 10.85 -6.36
C ARG A 38 6.73 10.90 -6.16
N LYS A 39 5.96 10.43 -7.15
CA LYS A 39 4.48 10.45 -7.07
C LYS A 39 3.98 9.60 -5.90
N LEU A 40 4.48 8.36 -5.77
CA LEU A 40 4.09 7.47 -4.69
C LEU A 40 4.58 7.95 -3.33
N GLY A 41 5.83 8.44 -3.25
CA GLY A 41 6.37 9.01 -2.02
C GLY A 41 5.60 10.24 -1.54
N SER A 42 5.17 11.11 -2.46
CA SER A 42 4.35 12.29 -2.13
C SER A 42 2.98 11.88 -1.60
N LYS A 43 2.34 10.90 -2.24
CA LYS A 43 1.03 10.39 -1.81
C LYS A 43 1.08 9.75 -0.43
N ILE A 44 2.07 8.88 -0.19
CA ILE A 44 2.27 8.29 1.15
C ILE A 44 2.51 9.39 2.18
N THR A 45 3.33 10.38 1.86
CA THR A 45 3.66 11.48 2.78
C THR A 45 2.46 12.35 3.13
N SER A 46 1.53 12.58 2.18
CA SER A 46 0.32 13.38 2.44
C SER A 46 -0.74 12.61 3.23
N GLU A 47 -0.87 11.31 3.02
CA GLU A 47 -1.87 10.47 3.70
C GLU A 47 -1.42 10.04 5.11
N LEU A 48 -0.12 9.94 5.34
CA LEU A 48 0.44 9.41 6.59
C LEU A 48 -0.03 10.15 7.86
N PRO A 49 -0.12 11.50 7.91
CA PRO A 49 -0.65 12.20 9.09
C PRO A 49 -2.11 11.83 9.38
N ILE A 50 -2.95 11.75 8.35
CA ILE A 50 -4.38 11.47 8.45
C ILE A 50 -4.61 10.11 9.13
N VAL A 51 -3.91 9.08 8.65
CA VAL A 51 -4.05 7.71 9.17
C VAL A 51 -3.33 7.48 10.49
N ARG A 52 -2.49 8.41 10.95
CA ARG A 52 -1.82 8.33 12.26
C ARG A 52 -2.65 8.96 13.37
N GLU A 53 -3.44 9.97 13.03
CA GLU A 53 -4.27 10.69 13.99
C GLU A 53 -5.58 9.94 14.29
N ASP A 54 -6.15 9.24 13.30
CA ASP A 54 -7.47 8.63 13.43
C ASP A 54 -7.47 7.13 13.03
N PRO A 55 -7.58 6.20 14.00
CA PRO A 55 -7.64 4.76 13.73
C PRO A 55 -8.92 4.32 13.03
N SER A 56 -9.96 5.16 12.93
CA SER A 56 -11.22 4.83 12.25
C SER A 56 -11.13 4.96 10.73
N LYS A 57 -10.05 5.54 10.22
CA LYS A 57 -9.75 5.74 8.78
C LYS A 57 -9.29 4.44 8.10
N VAL A 58 -10.14 3.41 8.15
CA VAL A 58 -9.86 2.05 7.66
C VAL A 58 -9.50 2.04 6.18
N GLU A 59 -10.23 2.79 5.36
CA GLU A 59 -10.00 2.81 3.92
C GLU A 59 -8.74 3.61 3.56
N GLU A 60 -8.46 4.70 4.26
CA GLU A 60 -7.21 5.45 4.09
C GLU A 60 -6.00 4.62 4.56
N LEU A 61 -6.09 3.87 5.66
CA LEU A 61 -5.08 2.89 6.08
C LEU A 61 -4.83 1.84 4.98
N HIS A 62 -5.89 1.34 4.34
CA HIS A 62 -5.79 0.42 3.21
C HIS A 62 -5.12 1.07 1.98
N VAL A 63 -5.44 2.34 1.68
CA VAL A 63 -4.80 3.11 0.62
C VAL A 63 -3.30 3.28 0.88
N VAL A 64 -2.91 3.68 2.10
CA VAL A 64 -1.49 3.81 2.48
C VAL A 64 -0.77 2.48 2.34
N ARG A 65 -1.39 1.37 2.76
CA ARG A 65 -0.83 0.01 2.57
C ARG A 65 -0.54 -0.29 1.11
N ARG A 66 -1.53 -0.05 0.24
CA ARG A 66 -1.40 -0.29 -1.21
C ARG A 66 -0.29 0.56 -1.80
N ASP A 67 -0.23 1.83 -1.45
CA ASP A 67 0.74 2.76 -2.01
C ASP A 67 2.16 2.45 -1.51
N CYS A 68 2.31 2.05 -0.23
CA CYS A 68 3.57 1.52 0.30
C CYS A 68 4.04 0.29 -0.49
N LYS A 69 3.13 -0.65 -0.76
CA LYS A 69 3.42 -1.87 -1.56
C LYS A 69 3.90 -1.50 -2.95
N GLN A 70 3.21 -0.59 -3.62
CA GLN A 70 3.61 -0.10 -4.95
C GLN A 70 4.98 0.57 -4.92
N LEU A 71 5.24 1.45 -3.94
CA LEU A 71 6.54 2.14 -3.85
C LEU A 71 7.66 1.14 -3.57
N ARG A 72 7.45 0.17 -2.68
CA ARG A 72 8.43 -0.88 -2.41
C ARG A 72 8.78 -1.65 -3.68
N TYR A 73 7.78 -2.10 -4.44
CA TYR A 73 8.03 -2.82 -5.69
C TYR A 73 8.80 -2.00 -6.70
N VAL A 74 8.48 -0.71 -6.84
CA VAL A 74 9.24 0.19 -7.71
C VAL A 74 10.69 0.27 -7.24
N LEU A 75 10.94 0.54 -5.95
CA LEU A 75 12.30 0.61 -5.42
C LEU A 75 13.06 -0.72 -5.59
N GLU A 76 12.40 -1.87 -5.41
CA GLU A 76 13.00 -3.19 -5.60
C GLU A 76 13.44 -3.47 -7.06
N MET A 77 12.97 -2.69 -8.05
CA MET A 77 13.44 -2.81 -9.44
C MET A 77 14.86 -2.26 -9.65
N SER A 78 15.36 -1.41 -8.74
CA SER A 78 16.74 -0.94 -8.82
C SER A 78 17.68 -1.87 -8.08
N GLU A 79 18.85 -2.14 -8.69
CA GLU A 79 19.88 -2.94 -8.06
C GLU A 79 20.50 -2.19 -6.88
N PHE A 80 20.44 -2.81 -5.70
CA PHE A 80 21.08 -2.33 -4.49
C PHE A 80 21.97 -3.41 -3.89
N SER A 81 23.17 -3.04 -3.46
CA SER A 81 24.03 -3.95 -2.68
C SER A 81 23.44 -4.26 -1.30
N ARG A 82 22.68 -3.34 -0.72
CA ARG A 82 21.89 -3.51 0.52
C ARG A 82 20.57 -2.73 0.44
N PRO A 83 19.47 -3.22 1.04
CA PRO A 83 18.20 -2.50 1.10
C PRO A 83 18.37 -1.09 1.70
N PRO A 84 18.01 -0.02 0.97
CA PRO A 84 18.09 1.33 1.53
C PRO A 84 17.04 1.52 2.64
N LYS A 85 17.30 2.41 3.61
CA LYS A 85 16.41 2.68 4.77
C LYS A 85 14.92 2.80 4.38
N PRO A 86 14.52 3.55 3.32
CA PRO A 86 13.13 3.61 2.91
C PRO A 86 12.51 2.25 2.55
N LEU A 87 13.28 1.33 1.94
CA LEU A 87 12.80 -0.01 1.60
C LEU A 87 12.49 -0.83 2.86
N VAL A 88 13.39 -0.78 3.84
CA VAL A 88 13.25 -1.49 5.12
C VAL A 88 12.03 -0.95 5.87
N THR A 89 11.88 0.37 5.94
CA THR A 89 10.72 1.00 6.58
C THR A 89 9.41 0.66 5.87
N LEU A 90 9.38 0.70 4.52
CA LEU A 90 8.20 0.32 3.76
C LEU A 90 7.79 -1.13 3.98
N ARG A 91 8.73 -2.06 4.18
CA ARG A 91 8.44 -3.45 4.55
C ARG A 91 7.78 -3.50 5.93
N SER A 92 8.42 -2.87 6.94
CA SER A 92 7.87 -2.84 8.30
C SER A 92 6.46 -2.23 8.37
N TRP A 93 6.21 -1.14 7.65
CA TRP A 93 4.88 -0.53 7.57
C TRP A 93 3.88 -1.46 6.88
N GLN A 94 4.27 -2.14 5.79
CA GLN A 94 3.40 -3.09 5.10
C GLN A 94 3.01 -4.28 5.96
N ASP A 95 3.93 -4.80 6.76
CA ASP A 95 3.65 -5.92 7.67
C ASP A 95 2.59 -5.50 8.71
N LEU A 96 2.78 -4.35 9.35
CA LEU A 96 1.82 -3.83 10.34
C LEU A 96 0.47 -3.48 9.73
N LEU A 97 0.46 -2.76 8.60
CA LEU A 97 -0.76 -2.39 7.90
C LEU A 97 -1.48 -3.62 7.31
N GLY A 98 -0.73 -4.67 6.96
CA GLY A 98 -1.26 -5.97 6.57
C GLY A 98 -2.04 -6.60 7.72
N THR A 99 -1.39 -6.76 8.87
CA THR A 99 -2.03 -7.30 10.08
C THR A 99 -3.25 -6.48 10.51
N ILE A 100 -3.19 -5.14 10.46
CA ILE A 100 -4.34 -4.28 10.75
C ILE A 100 -5.51 -4.59 9.80
N ARG A 101 -5.25 -4.71 8.49
CA ARG A 101 -6.30 -5.02 7.51
C ARG A 101 -6.89 -6.41 7.70
N ASP A 102 -6.07 -7.40 8.10
CA ASP A 102 -6.56 -8.74 8.40
C ASP A 102 -7.54 -8.71 9.58
N HIS A 103 -7.20 -7.96 10.64
CA HIS A 103 -8.12 -7.73 11.75
C HIS A 103 -9.37 -6.94 11.33
N ASP A 104 -9.26 -5.91 10.49
CA ASP A 104 -10.43 -5.16 9.98
C ASP A 104 -11.43 -6.09 9.27
N VAL A 105 -10.93 -6.97 8.40
CA VAL A 105 -11.74 -7.98 7.69
C VAL A 105 -12.36 -8.97 8.66
N MET A 106 -11.60 -9.45 9.66
CA MET A 106 -12.11 -10.40 10.65
C MET A 106 -13.18 -9.77 11.55
N ILE A 107 -12.99 -8.52 11.98
CA ILE A 107 -13.96 -7.75 12.77
C ILE A 107 -15.26 -7.57 11.97
N GLU A 108 -15.16 -7.20 10.69
CA GLU A 108 -16.32 -7.07 9.81
C GLU A 108 -17.08 -8.40 9.68
N TYR A 109 -16.35 -9.48 9.44
CA TYR A 109 -16.91 -10.83 9.37
C TYR A 109 -17.64 -11.22 10.66
N LEU A 110 -17.00 -11.07 11.82
CA LEU A 110 -17.58 -11.41 13.13
C LEU A 110 -18.82 -10.59 13.47
N ARG A 111 -18.86 -9.31 13.08
CA ARG A 111 -20.04 -8.44 13.26
C ARG A 111 -21.25 -8.89 12.43
N GLY A 112 -21.01 -9.57 11.31
CA GLY A 112 -22.06 -10.13 10.46
C GLY A 112 -22.65 -11.44 10.98
N LEU A 113 -22.03 -12.09 11.98
CA LEU A 113 -22.52 -13.34 12.55
C LEU A 113 -23.61 -13.11 13.61
N ARG A 114 -24.40 -14.17 13.88
CA ARG A 114 -25.38 -14.16 14.99
C ARG A 114 -24.63 -14.00 16.31
N LYS A 115 -25.02 -13.02 17.12
CA LYS A 115 -24.38 -12.76 18.42
C LYS A 115 -24.45 -13.99 19.34
N SER A 116 -23.29 -14.40 19.83
CA SER A 116 -23.10 -15.38 20.90
C SER A 116 -21.99 -14.89 21.85
N ALA A 117 -21.86 -15.51 23.02
CA ALA A 117 -20.80 -15.16 23.97
C ALA A 117 -19.40 -15.38 23.36
N GLU A 118 -19.21 -16.49 22.64
CA GLU A 118 -17.97 -16.86 21.97
C GLU A 118 -17.61 -15.86 20.88
N ILE A 119 -18.59 -15.46 20.06
CA ILE A 119 -18.39 -14.46 19.01
C ILE A 119 -18.05 -13.10 19.61
N GLN A 120 -18.66 -12.72 20.73
CA GLN A 120 -18.36 -11.46 21.40
C GLN A 120 -16.93 -11.45 21.98
N VAL A 121 -16.49 -12.57 22.55
CA VAL A 121 -15.10 -12.73 23.03
C VAL A 121 -14.13 -12.60 21.86
N ALA A 122 -14.34 -13.35 20.77
CA ALA A 122 -13.50 -13.27 19.57
C ALA A 122 -13.45 -11.84 19.00
N LEU A 123 -14.60 -11.17 18.90
CA LEU A 123 -14.69 -9.80 18.40
C LEU A 123 -13.88 -8.82 19.26
N ASN A 124 -13.97 -8.95 20.60
CA ASN A 124 -13.21 -8.09 21.51
C ASN A 124 -11.70 -8.34 21.36
N THR A 125 -11.28 -9.59 21.24
CA THR A 125 -9.88 -9.96 21.00
C THR A 125 -9.34 -9.37 19.70
N GLU A 126 -10.11 -9.46 18.61
CA GLU A 126 -9.71 -8.88 17.31
C GLU A 126 -9.61 -7.35 17.37
N ILE A 127 -10.54 -6.67 18.05
CA ILE A 127 -10.50 -5.20 18.25
C ILE A 127 -9.26 -4.78 19.06
N GLU A 128 -8.91 -5.53 20.10
CA GLU A 128 -7.73 -5.26 20.92
C GLU A 128 -6.44 -5.45 20.11
N ASN A 129 -6.32 -6.57 19.40
CA ASN A 129 -5.16 -6.88 18.56
C ASN A 129 -4.98 -5.85 17.43
N ARG A 130 -6.07 -5.45 16.77
CA ARG A 130 -6.08 -4.35 15.80
C ARG A 130 -5.52 -3.07 16.40
N SER A 131 -6.01 -2.68 17.58
CA SER A 131 -5.62 -1.45 18.28
C SER A 131 -4.14 -1.47 18.72
N LYS A 132 -3.63 -2.64 19.13
CA LYS A 132 -2.21 -2.84 19.44
C LYS A 132 -1.33 -2.67 18.19
N ASN A 133 -1.70 -3.29 17.07
CA ASN A 133 -0.95 -3.15 15.82
C ASN A 133 -1.01 -1.72 15.27
N TYR A 134 -2.15 -1.04 15.39
CA TYR A 134 -2.28 0.37 15.04
C TYR A 134 -1.33 1.26 15.84
N ARG A 135 -1.28 1.12 17.17
CA ARG A 135 -0.34 1.90 18.01
C ARG A 135 1.11 1.68 17.59
N LYS A 136 1.49 0.43 17.32
CA LYS A 136 2.82 0.09 16.82
C LYS A 136 3.11 0.72 15.46
N PHE A 137 2.13 0.73 14.55
CA PHE A 137 2.23 1.43 13.28
C PHE A 137 2.46 2.93 13.47
N VAL A 138 1.69 3.60 14.34
CA VAL A 138 1.83 5.04 14.64
C VAL A 138 3.22 5.38 15.19
N GLU A 139 3.76 4.51 16.04
CA GLU A 139 5.11 4.63 16.60
C GLU A 139 6.18 4.53 15.50
N VAL A 140 6.21 3.43 14.74
CA VAL A 140 7.25 3.22 13.71
C VAL A 140 7.12 4.13 12.49
N SER A 141 5.94 4.72 12.27
CA SER A 141 5.71 5.69 11.19
C SER A 141 6.05 7.12 11.58
N GLY A 142 6.43 7.37 12.84
CA GLY A 142 6.94 8.66 13.28
C GLY A 142 8.19 9.10 12.52
N GLU A 143 9.08 8.17 12.20
CA GLU A 143 10.13 8.40 11.21
C GLU A 143 9.59 8.13 9.81
N ASN A 144 9.48 9.17 8.98
CA ASN A 144 9.08 9.03 7.57
C ASN A 144 10.29 9.19 6.64
N PRO A 145 11.10 8.14 6.40
CA PRO A 145 12.21 8.19 5.45
C PRO A 145 11.74 8.24 3.99
N VAL A 146 10.46 8.00 3.70
CA VAL A 146 9.86 8.11 2.35
C VAL A 146 9.73 9.58 1.92
N SER A 147 9.62 10.51 2.87
CA SER A 147 9.62 11.97 2.62
C SER A 147 10.80 12.46 1.78
N ARG A 148 11.95 11.77 1.84
CA ARG A 148 13.14 12.11 1.02
C ARG A 148 12.88 12.04 -0.48
N PHE A 149 11.89 11.25 -0.91
CA PHE A 149 11.49 11.15 -2.31
C PHE A 149 10.58 12.29 -2.75
N VAL A 150 10.16 13.18 -1.84
CA VAL A 150 9.29 14.32 -2.14
C VAL A 150 10.10 15.56 -2.53
N ALA A 151 11.37 15.65 -2.12
CA ALA A 151 12.24 16.79 -2.43
C ALA A 151 12.43 16.98 -3.96
N LYS A 152 12.28 18.23 -4.41
CA LYS A 152 12.58 18.65 -5.78
C LYS A 152 14.11 18.56 -6.03
N PRO A 153 14.52 18.32 -7.29
CA PRO A 153 15.94 18.35 -7.67
C PRO A 153 16.59 19.70 -7.39
#